data_AF-A0AAV8Z6P9-F1
#
_entry.id   AF-A0AAV8Z6P9-F1
#
_cell.length_a   1.000
_cell.length_b   1.000
_cell.length_c   1.000
_cell.angle_alpha   90.00
_cell.angle_beta   90.00
_cell.angle_gamma   90.00
#
_symmetry.space_group_name_H-M   'P 1'
#
loop_
_entity.id
_entity.type
_entity.pdbx_description
1 polymer ?
#
loop_
_entity_poly.entity_id
_entity_poly.type
_entity_poly.pdbx_seq_one_letter_code
_entity_poly.pdbx_strand_id
1 'polypeptide(L)'
;MMPSLFLACHPISNVEDIALVIKEPPKWTERVEPLVPRASTVVQNIISDCHSDTNHFLTRSRTDARVIPKTLVCHDYKGGYQADKYLHFKNENIVGNGYTFYNWEQIDIFVYFSHHLITIPPLCWINAGHKHGVKVLGTLITESESGAELCNKKIFKNSETMRSFAKSVAELTKTFGFDGWLLNIENAVEKYELLKEFVVYFTDLVHAENKGNVVIWYDSVTDKGELKWQNELNEKNRFFFDACDGIFLNYSWTEKQLINTVEVAKHRNHDVFVGIDVFGRNMFGGGMFNTYKGG
;
A
#
# COMPACT_ATOMS: atom_id res chain seq x y z
N MET A 1 7.72 26.21 -18.72
CA MET A 1 9.09 26.04 -18.17
C MET A 1 8.92 25.38 -16.81
N MET A 2 9.04 24.05 -16.73
CA MET A 2 8.83 23.30 -15.47
C MET A 2 10.01 23.58 -14.51
N PRO A 3 9.76 24.08 -13.30
CA PRO A 3 10.84 24.38 -12.36
C PRO A 3 11.42 23.07 -11.80
N SER A 4 12.72 22.84 -12.02
CA SER A 4 13.57 21.95 -11.22
C SER A 4 13.00 20.54 -10.92
N LEU A 5 12.97 19.66 -11.93
CA LEU A 5 12.72 18.21 -11.84
C LEU A 5 13.72 17.42 -10.96
N PHE A 6 14.64 18.07 -10.25
CA PHE A 6 15.79 17.42 -9.62
C PHE A 6 15.73 17.28 -8.09
N LEU A 7 14.74 17.87 -7.41
CA LEU A 7 14.75 17.98 -5.94
C LEU A 7 13.46 17.54 -5.23
N ALA A 8 12.44 17.04 -5.95
CA ALA A 8 11.20 16.60 -5.32
C ALA A 8 10.58 15.37 -6.00
N CYS A 9 9.88 14.57 -5.21
CA CYS A 9 8.98 13.52 -5.64
C CYS A 9 7.59 14.11 -5.93
N HIS A 10 6.95 13.64 -6.99
CA HIS A 10 5.62 14.08 -7.38
C HIS A 10 4.73 12.89 -7.73
N PRO A 11 3.43 12.96 -7.42
CA PRO A 11 2.45 12.00 -7.93
C PRO A 11 2.24 12.19 -9.44
N ILE A 12 1.63 11.20 -10.09
CA ILE A 12 1.19 11.28 -11.49
C ILE A 12 -0.33 11.34 -11.51
N SER A 13 -0.88 12.49 -11.94
CA SER A 13 -2.33 12.73 -11.94
C SER A 13 -3.02 12.32 -13.25
N ASN A 14 -2.29 12.24 -14.36
CA ASN A 14 -2.85 11.89 -15.67
C ASN A 14 -2.16 10.65 -16.26
N VAL A 15 -2.94 9.82 -16.95
CA VAL A 15 -2.43 8.62 -17.63
C VAL A 15 -1.40 8.96 -18.70
N GLU A 16 -1.60 10.08 -19.39
CA GLU A 16 -0.74 10.54 -20.48
C GLU A 16 0.69 10.88 -20.02
N ASP A 17 0.86 11.25 -18.74
CA ASP A 17 2.15 11.67 -18.19
C ASP A 17 3.06 10.48 -17.85
N ILE A 18 2.50 9.27 -17.71
CA ILE A 18 3.24 8.07 -17.24
C ILE A 18 4.42 7.74 -18.16
N ALA A 19 4.19 7.73 -19.48
CA ALA A 19 5.24 7.37 -20.44
C ALA A 19 6.41 8.37 -20.42
N LEU A 20 6.12 9.66 -20.21
CA LEU A 20 7.16 10.68 -20.07
C LEU A 20 7.96 10.48 -18.78
N VAL A 21 7.28 10.21 -17.66
CA VAL A 21 7.93 9.96 -16.36
C VAL A 21 8.84 8.74 -16.41
N ILE A 22 8.43 7.66 -17.09
CA ILE A 22 9.29 6.47 -17.27
C ILE A 22 10.50 6.78 -18.16
N LYS A 23 10.30 7.56 -19.22
CA LYS A 23 11.38 7.91 -20.15
C LYS A 23 12.41 8.84 -19.52
N GLU A 24 11.96 9.76 -18.67
CA GLU A 24 12.79 10.78 -18.03
C GLU A 24 12.53 10.80 -16.51
N PRO A 25 12.93 9.72 -15.80
CA PRO A 25 12.67 9.64 -14.37
C PRO A 25 13.51 10.68 -13.62
N PRO A 26 13.02 11.16 -12.46
CA PRO A 26 13.82 12.03 -11.61
C PRO A 26 15.14 11.36 -11.24
N LYS A 27 16.25 12.12 -11.26
CA LYS A 27 17.61 11.61 -10.96
C LYS A 27 17.74 10.97 -9.58
N TRP A 28 16.83 11.26 -8.66
CA TRP A 28 16.89 10.69 -7.32
C TRP A 28 16.58 9.21 -7.26
N THR A 29 15.97 8.65 -8.30
CA THR A 29 15.77 7.19 -8.45
C THR A 29 17.10 6.43 -8.36
N GLU A 30 18.21 7.03 -8.80
CA GLU A 30 19.57 6.49 -8.66
C GLU A 30 20.06 6.38 -7.21
N ARG A 31 19.36 7.03 -6.26
CA ARG A 31 19.68 7.05 -4.82
C ARG A 31 18.85 6.05 -4.02
N VAL A 32 17.97 5.27 -4.67
CA VAL A 32 17.16 4.25 -4.02
C VAL A 32 18.08 3.12 -3.56
N GLU A 33 18.05 2.82 -2.27
CA GLU A 33 18.81 1.72 -1.68
C GLU A 33 18.02 0.42 -1.85
N PRO A 34 18.66 -0.76 -2.04
CA PRO A 34 17.94 -2.02 -2.15
C PRO A 34 17.29 -2.44 -0.83
N LEU A 35 16.16 -3.14 -0.91
CA LEU A 35 15.47 -3.74 0.24
C LEU A 35 16.39 -4.73 0.98
N VAL A 36 16.67 -4.46 2.26
CA VAL A 36 17.46 -5.35 3.12
C VAL A 36 16.63 -6.59 3.48
N PRO A 37 17.20 -7.81 3.47
CA PRO A 37 16.47 -9.00 3.90
C PRO A 37 16.02 -8.90 5.36
N ARG A 38 14.73 -9.19 5.61
CA ARG A 38 14.18 -9.30 6.96
C ARG A 38 14.58 -10.62 7.61
N ALA A 39 14.68 -10.65 8.94
CA ALA A 39 14.89 -11.88 9.69
C ALA A 39 13.76 -12.90 9.44
N SER A 40 14.12 -14.18 9.28
CA SER A 40 13.15 -15.27 9.09
C SER A 40 12.38 -15.63 10.36
N THR A 41 12.79 -15.09 11.51
CA THR A 41 12.16 -15.33 12.80
C THR A 41 11.85 -14.03 13.52
N VAL A 42 10.71 -13.98 14.19
CA VAL A 42 10.27 -12.89 15.05
C VAL A 42 10.26 -13.31 16.51
N VAL A 43 10.13 -12.31 17.38
CA VAL A 43 10.00 -12.50 18.82
C VAL A 43 8.77 -11.73 19.27
N GLN A 44 7.92 -12.36 20.09
CA GLN A 44 6.75 -11.70 20.65
C GLN A 44 7.18 -10.62 21.64
N ASN A 45 6.61 -9.42 21.46
CA ASN A 45 6.72 -8.33 22.41
C ASN A 45 5.70 -8.55 23.55
N ILE A 46 6.10 -8.36 24.80
CA ILE A 46 5.24 -8.44 25.99
C ILE A 46 5.16 -7.07 26.66
N ILE A 47 4.09 -6.79 27.41
CA ILE A 47 3.85 -5.46 27.99
C ILE A 47 5.02 -4.96 28.86
N SER A 48 5.75 -5.86 29.53
CA SER A 48 6.93 -5.52 30.32
C SER A 48 8.10 -4.96 29.49
N ASP A 49 8.09 -5.16 28.17
CA ASP A 49 9.11 -4.66 27.25
C ASP A 49 8.93 -3.18 26.94
N CYS A 50 7.71 -2.67 27.11
CA CYS A 50 7.39 -1.27 26.86
C CYS A 50 7.83 -0.35 28.02
N HIS A 51 8.19 -0.91 29.19
CA HIS A 51 8.32 -0.13 30.43
C HIS A 51 9.42 -0.56 31.41
N SER A 52 10.53 -1.18 30.98
CA SER A 52 11.64 -1.42 31.92
C SER A 52 13.01 -0.94 31.42
N ASP A 53 13.60 -0.01 32.17
CA ASP A 53 14.99 0.49 32.10
C ASP A 53 16.05 -0.59 32.45
N THR A 54 15.63 -1.83 32.67
CA THR A 54 16.53 -2.94 32.97
C THR A 54 16.77 -3.72 31.69
N ASN A 55 18.04 -3.81 31.26
CA ASN A 55 18.55 -4.68 30.20
C ASN A 55 18.21 -6.17 30.45
N HIS A 56 16.93 -6.55 30.37
CA HIS A 56 16.46 -7.92 30.43
C HIS A 56 16.46 -8.50 29.01
N PHE A 57 17.68 -8.72 28.48
CA PHE A 57 17.88 -9.57 27.32
C PHE A 57 17.76 -11.04 27.73
N LEU A 58 16.59 -11.44 28.21
CA LEU A 58 16.27 -12.85 28.45
C LEU A 58 16.23 -13.58 27.10
N THR A 59 16.68 -14.83 27.08
CA THR A 59 16.53 -15.68 25.90
C THR A 59 15.04 -15.86 25.62
N ARG A 60 14.61 -15.51 24.40
CA ARG A 60 13.22 -15.62 23.97
C ARG A 60 13.06 -16.66 22.89
N SER A 61 11.89 -17.31 22.90
CA SER A 61 11.50 -18.18 21.80
C SER A 61 11.37 -17.35 20.52
N ARG A 62 11.96 -17.86 19.45
CA ARG A 62 11.88 -17.30 18.11
C ARG A 62 10.85 -18.09 17.33
N THR A 63 9.91 -17.38 16.71
CA THR A 63 8.85 -17.98 15.89
C THR A 63 9.12 -17.67 14.43
N ASP A 64 8.82 -18.61 13.53
CA ASP A 64 8.92 -18.36 12.09
C ASP A 64 8.01 -17.18 11.70
N ALA A 65 8.56 -16.19 10.99
CA ALA A 65 7.82 -14.99 10.60
C ALA A 65 6.64 -15.29 9.68
N ARG A 66 6.64 -16.44 8.99
CA ARG A 66 5.58 -16.81 8.02
C ARG A 66 4.29 -17.30 8.69
N VAL A 67 4.36 -17.72 9.95
CA VAL A 67 3.20 -18.27 10.69
C VAL A 67 2.56 -17.26 11.64
N ILE A 68 3.01 -16.00 11.60
CA ILE A 68 2.44 -14.93 12.41
C ILE A 68 1.70 -13.91 11.52
N PRO A 69 0.73 -13.16 12.10
CA PRO A 69 0.07 -12.07 11.38
C PRO A 69 1.06 -10.98 10.95
N LYS A 70 0.83 -10.39 9.79
CA LYS A 70 1.59 -9.24 9.29
C LYS A 70 0.92 -7.93 9.67
N THR A 71 1.71 -6.88 9.81
CA THR A 71 1.19 -5.52 10.05
C THR A 71 1.46 -4.62 8.86
N LEU A 72 0.41 -3.98 8.34
CA LEU A 72 0.49 -2.97 7.29
C LEU A 72 0.19 -1.59 7.89
N VAL A 73 1.01 -0.60 7.58
CA VAL A 73 0.74 0.82 7.88
C VAL A 73 0.42 1.56 6.59
N CYS A 74 -0.76 2.17 6.53
CA CYS A 74 -1.16 3.05 5.44
C CYS A 74 -0.98 4.51 5.85
N HIS A 75 0.00 5.18 5.26
CA HIS A 75 0.35 6.56 5.56
C HIS A 75 -0.51 7.53 4.74
N ASP A 76 -1.68 7.88 5.28
CA ASP A 76 -2.55 8.95 4.79
C ASP A 76 -2.44 10.18 5.71
N TYR A 77 -1.31 10.88 5.65
CA TYR A 77 -1.08 12.10 6.43
C TYR A 77 -1.21 13.34 5.56
N LYS A 78 -2.28 14.13 5.79
CA LYS A 78 -2.53 15.43 5.16
C LYS A 78 -2.44 15.40 3.62
N GLY A 79 -2.90 14.31 2.99
CA GLY A 79 -2.89 14.15 1.54
C GLY A 79 -1.52 13.81 0.94
N GLY A 80 -0.51 13.51 1.77
CA GLY A 80 0.84 13.16 1.32
C GLY A 80 1.62 14.34 0.74
N TYR A 81 2.84 14.06 0.25
CA TYR A 81 3.76 14.97 -0.45
C TYR A 81 3.98 16.33 0.24
N GLN A 82 4.25 16.28 1.55
CA GLN A 82 4.55 17.43 2.39
C GLN A 82 6.06 17.74 2.33
N ALA A 83 6.73 17.87 3.48
CA ALA A 83 8.18 18.08 3.54
C ALA A 83 9.01 16.86 3.08
N ASP A 84 8.38 15.68 3.11
CA ASP A 84 8.94 14.38 2.77
C ASP A 84 9.14 14.15 1.27
N LYS A 85 8.43 14.91 0.42
CA LYS A 85 8.65 14.84 -1.04
C LYS A 85 9.99 15.41 -1.47
N TYR A 86 10.56 16.34 -0.69
CA TYR A 86 11.79 17.02 -1.05
C TYR A 86 13.00 16.15 -0.73
N LEU A 87 14.00 16.22 -1.60
CA LEU A 87 15.28 15.56 -1.40
C LEU A 87 16.15 16.44 -0.52
N HIS A 88 16.41 15.99 0.70
CA HIS A 88 17.33 16.67 1.60
C HIS A 88 18.75 16.16 1.36
N PHE A 89 19.72 17.07 1.31
CA PHE A 89 21.13 16.71 1.32
C PHE A 89 21.60 16.45 2.77
N LYS A 90 22.66 15.64 2.93
CA LYS A 90 23.16 15.18 4.25
C LYS A 90 23.46 16.31 5.25
N ASN A 91 23.73 17.52 4.76
CA ASN A 91 24.11 18.68 5.56
C ASN A 91 23.04 19.79 5.56
N GLU A 92 21.84 19.51 5.07
CA GLU A 92 20.73 20.47 5.09
C GLU A 92 19.81 20.19 6.29
N ASN A 93 19.42 21.26 6.97
CA ASN A 93 18.35 21.18 7.95
C ASN A 93 17.04 20.92 7.21
N ILE A 94 16.33 19.85 7.58
CA ILE A 94 14.99 19.58 7.09
C ILE A 94 14.08 20.69 7.63
N VAL A 95 13.71 21.64 6.77
CA VAL A 95 12.78 22.72 7.13
C VAL A 95 11.35 22.22 6.93
N GLY A 96 10.65 21.87 8.02
CA GLY A 96 9.23 21.58 7.99
C GLY A 96 8.73 20.65 9.10
N ASN A 97 7.42 20.59 9.28
CA ASN A 97 6.74 19.64 10.16
C ASN A 97 6.45 18.34 9.40
N GLY A 98 7.50 17.55 9.13
CA GLY A 98 7.38 16.22 8.53
C GLY A 98 6.82 15.20 9.52
N TYR A 99 6.08 14.21 9.03
CA TYR A 99 5.72 13.04 9.82
C TYR A 99 6.95 12.14 9.98
N THR A 100 7.25 11.70 11.21
CA THR A 100 8.34 10.76 11.47
C THR A 100 7.77 9.46 12.00
N PHE A 101 8.23 8.34 11.44
CA PHE A 101 7.84 7.00 11.86
C PHE A 101 9.09 6.23 12.33
N TYR A 102 9.00 5.61 13.51
CA TYR A 102 10.13 4.94 14.16
C TYR A 102 9.93 3.43 14.31
N ASN A 103 8.70 2.93 14.21
CA ASN A 103 8.32 1.56 14.53
C ASN A 103 8.46 0.59 13.34
N TRP A 104 9.50 0.75 12.52
CA TRP A 104 9.72 -0.06 11.31
C TRP A 104 9.84 -1.57 11.59
N GLU A 105 10.49 -1.94 12.70
CA GLU A 105 10.64 -3.34 13.13
C GLU A 105 9.30 -4.04 13.44
N GLN A 106 8.22 -3.27 13.66
CA GLN A 106 6.90 -3.78 14.04
C GLN A 106 5.93 -3.92 12.86
N ILE A 107 6.34 -3.50 11.66
CA ILE A 107 5.49 -3.53 10.46
C ILE A 107 6.17 -4.31 9.35
N ASP A 108 5.40 -4.91 8.46
CA ASP A 108 5.88 -5.67 7.31
C ASP A 108 5.78 -4.87 6.01
N ILE A 109 4.75 -4.02 5.93
CA ILE A 109 4.39 -3.26 4.74
C ILE A 109 4.06 -1.82 5.13
N PHE A 110 4.62 -0.86 4.40
CA PHE A 110 4.30 0.55 4.50
C PHE A 110 3.72 1.03 3.17
N VAL A 111 2.47 1.48 3.17
CA VAL A 111 1.83 2.07 1.99
C VAL A 111 1.95 3.58 2.09
N TYR A 112 2.56 4.22 1.11
CA TYR A 112 2.49 5.67 0.96
C TYR A 112 1.21 6.02 0.22
N PHE A 113 0.29 6.69 0.91
CA PHE A 113 -1.06 6.96 0.39
C PHE A 113 -1.24 8.44 0.03
N SER A 114 -1.94 8.68 -1.07
CA SER A 114 -2.44 10.01 -1.43
C SER A 114 -3.65 9.89 -2.34
N HIS A 115 -4.33 11.01 -2.57
CA HIS A 115 -5.54 11.12 -3.42
C HIS A 115 -5.19 11.46 -4.89
N HIS A 116 -4.03 11.01 -5.35
CA HIS A 116 -3.59 11.17 -6.74
C HIS A 116 -3.62 9.83 -7.45
N LEU A 117 -4.02 9.83 -8.73
CA LEU A 117 -4.17 8.63 -9.56
C LEU A 117 -3.05 7.62 -9.33
N ILE A 118 -1.80 8.03 -9.48
CA ILE A 118 -0.62 7.25 -9.11
C ILE A 118 0.18 7.99 -8.06
N THR A 119 0.37 7.31 -6.94
CA THR A 119 1.19 7.75 -5.83
C THR A 119 2.52 7.01 -5.85
N ILE A 120 3.61 7.76 -6.06
CA ILE A 120 4.99 7.28 -5.96
C ILE A 120 5.51 7.59 -4.55
N PRO A 121 5.95 6.59 -3.77
CA PRO A 121 6.54 6.83 -2.46
C PRO A 121 7.79 7.72 -2.57
N PRO A 122 7.92 8.80 -1.77
CA PRO A 122 9.14 9.59 -1.75
C PRO A 122 10.37 8.78 -1.33
N LEU A 123 11.54 9.15 -1.87
CA LEU A 123 12.82 8.48 -1.61
C LEU A 123 13.10 8.23 -0.12
N CYS A 124 12.76 9.19 0.74
CA CYS A 124 13.00 9.05 2.18
C CYS A 124 12.23 7.87 2.79
N TRP A 125 11.00 7.62 2.34
CA TRP A 125 10.17 6.51 2.79
C TRP A 125 10.65 5.17 2.21
N ILE A 126 10.99 5.14 0.92
CA ILE A 126 11.56 3.95 0.27
C ILE A 126 12.82 3.51 1.01
N ASN A 127 13.82 4.39 1.14
CA ASN A 127 15.09 4.03 1.78
C ASN A 127 14.92 3.72 3.27
N ALA A 128 14.04 4.42 3.98
CA ALA A 128 13.76 4.10 5.39
C ALA A 128 13.15 2.71 5.55
N GLY A 129 12.15 2.36 4.74
CA GLY A 129 11.54 1.03 4.76
C GLY A 129 12.54 -0.05 4.36
N HIS A 130 13.25 0.15 3.26
CA HIS A 130 14.24 -0.79 2.74
C HIS A 130 15.35 -1.10 3.73
N LYS A 131 15.87 -0.09 4.43
CA LYS A 131 16.89 -0.25 5.46
C LYS A 131 16.43 -1.14 6.63
N HIS A 132 15.13 -1.18 6.92
CA HIS A 132 14.55 -2.00 7.98
C HIS A 132 13.90 -3.29 7.44
N GLY A 133 14.09 -3.63 6.16
CA GLY A 133 13.47 -4.81 5.56
C GLY A 133 11.94 -4.75 5.52
N VAL A 134 11.39 -3.54 5.37
CA VAL A 134 9.95 -3.27 5.22
C VAL A 134 9.68 -2.93 3.77
N LYS A 135 8.66 -3.58 3.19
CA LYS A 135 8.23 -3.29 1.82
C LYS A 135 7.48 -1.98 1.76
N VAL A 136 7.81 -1.14 0.79
CA VAL A 136 7.18 0.16 0.58
C VAL A 136 6.33 0.13 -0.68
N LEU A 137 5.03 0.36 -0.54
CA LEU A 137 4.08 0.33 -1.66
C LEU A 137 3.65 1.73 -2.06
N GLY A 138 3.51 1.94 -3.36
CA GLY A 138 2.75 3.06 -3.91
C GLY A 138 1.24 2.81 -3.84
N THR A 139 0.46 3.78 -4.28
CA THR A 139 -1.00 3.66 -4.38
C THR A 139 -1.46 3.95 -5.80
N LEU A 140 -2.27 3.08 -6.38
CA LEU A 140 -3.07 3.37 -7.56
C LEU A 140 -4.51 3.58 -7.11
N ILE A 141 -5.05 4.78 -7.31
CA ILE A 141 -6.40 5.14 -6.87
C ILE A 141 -7.22 5.77 -8.00
N THR A 142 -8.50 5.42 -8.06
CA THR A 142 -9.51 6.18 -8.80
C THR A 142 -10.64 6.46 -7.84
N GLU A 143 -11.15 7.69 -7.79
CA GLU A 143 -12.18 8.06 -6.82
C GLU A 143 -13.15 9.06 -7.43
N SER A 144 -14.38 9.10 -6.89
CA SER A 144 -15.44 10.02 -7.31
C SER A 144 -15.90 9.85 -8.78
N GLU A 145 -16.69 10.81 -9.27
CA GLU A 145 -17.19 10.82 -10.66
C GLU A 145 -16.04 10.93 -11.68
N SER A 146 -14.97 11.67 -11.34
CA SER A 146 -13.79 11.81 -12.21
C SER A 146 -13.03 10.49 -12.37
N GLY A 147 -12.90 9.70 -11.30
CA GLY A 147 -12.34 8.35 -11.33
C GLY A 147 -13.17 7.40 -12.19
N ALA A 148 -14.51 7.45 -12.06
CA ALA A 148 -15.41 6.67 -12.91
C ALA A 148 -15.27 7.02 -14.40
N GLU A 149 -15.19 8.31 -14.72
CA GLU A 149 -14.96 8.77 -16.10
C GLU A 149 -13.60 8.30 -16.63
N LEU A 150 -12.54 8.41 -15.82
CA LEU A 150 -11.20 7.95 -16.16
C LEU A 150 -11.17 6.44 -16.45
N CYS A 151 -11.78 5.64 -15.58
CA CYS A 151 -11.96 4.20 -15.76
C CYS A 151 -12.68 3.91 -17.08
N ASN A 152 -13.84 4.52 -17.33
CA ASN A 152 -14.68 4.19 -18.48
C ASN A 152 -14.09 4.66 -19.83
N LYS A 153 -13.49 5.86 -19.86
CA LYS A 153 -13.03 6.52 -21.11
C LYS A 153 -11.57 6.28 -21.44
N LYS A 154 -10.70 6.02 -20.45
CA LYS A 154 -9.26 5.86 -20.67
C LYS A 154 -8.74 4.48 -20.30
N ILE A 155 -8.82 4.09 -19.03
CA ILE A 155 -8.16 2.87 -18.53
C ILE A 155 -8.87 1.62 -19.09
N PHE A 156 -10.14 1.45 -18.75
CA PHE A 156 -10.96 0.31 -19.15
C PHE A 156 -11.76 0.61 -20.42
N LYS A 157 -11.28 1.48 -21.32
CA LYS A 157 -11.96 1.71 -22.59
C LYS A 157 -12.12 0.41 -23.38
N ASN A 158 -11.03 -0.36 -23.49
CA ASN A 158 -10.95 -1.71 -24.06
C ASN A 158 -9.74 -2.47 -23.46
N SER A 159 -9.52 -3.73 -23.85
CA SER A 159 -8.40 -4.54 -23.34
C SER A 159 -7.03 -3.96 -23.71
N GLU A 160 -6.88 -3.32 -24.87
CA GLU A 160 -5.61 -2.72 -25.29
C GLU A 160 -5.21 -1.55 -24.39
N THR A 161 -6.13 -0.61 -24.12
CA THR A 161 -5.87 0.53 -23.24
C THR A 161 -5.58 0.06 -21.81
N MET A 162 -6.33 -0.93 -21.32
CA MET A 162 -6.14 -1.50 -19.99
C MET A 162 -4.75 -2.13 -19.86
N ARG A 163 -4.35 -2.96 -20.84
CA ARG A 163 -3.04 -3.63 -20.84
C ARG A 163 -1.90 -2.65 -20.98
N SER A 164 -2.05 -1.62 -21.81
CA SER A 164 -1.04 -0.55 -21.96
C SER A 164 -0.85 0.22 -20.65
N PHE A 165 -1.96 0.56 -19.98
CA PHE A 165 -1.93 1.19 -18.66
C PHE A 165 -1.27 0.28 -17.62
N ALA A 166 -1.68 -0.99 -17.51
CA ALA A 166 -1.10 -1.95 -16.57
C ALA A 166 0.42 -2.11 -16.73
N LYS A 167 0.90 -2.25 -17.98
CA LYS A 167 2.34 -2.31 -18.28
C LYS A 167 3.08 -1.05 -17.83
N SER A 168 2.50 0.11 -18.14
CA SER A 168 3.12 1.39 -17.81
C SER A 168 3.20 1.58 -16.30
N VAL A 169 2.14 1.26 -15.56
CA VAL A 169 2.14 1.36 -14.09
C VAL A 169 3.10 0.34 -13.46
N ALA A 170 3.16 -0.90 -13.97
CA ALA A 170 4.10 -1.90 -13.46
C ALA A 170 5.57 -1.49 -13.67
N GLU A 171 5.88 -0.84 -14.80
CA GLU A 171 7.23 -0.31 -15.07
C GLU A 171 7.63 0.81 -14.09
N LEU A 172 6.68 1.56 -13.52
CA LEU A 172 6.98 2.56 -12.49
C LEU A 172 7.55 1.92 -11.23
N THR A 173 7.11 0.70 -10.86
CA THR A 173 7.64 -0.05 -9.70
C THR A 173 9.15 -0.23 -9.83
N LYS A 174 9.59 -0.66 -11.01
CA LYS A 174 11.01 -0.79 -11.34
C LYS A 174 11.72 0.56 -11.38
N THR A 175 11.14 1.51 -12.11
CA THR A 175 11.74 2.82 -12.38
C THR A 175 12.06 3.58 -11.09
N PHE A 176 11.18 3.48 -10.10
CA PHE A 176 11.32 4.15 -8.81
C PHE A 176 11.82 3.24 -7.69
N GLY A 177 11.95 1.94 -7.93
CA GLY A 177 12.56 0.98 -7.02
C GLY A 177 11.79 0.75 -5.71
N PHE A 178 10.46 0.80 -5.72
CA PHE A 178 9.62 0.41 -4.56
C PHE A 178 8.97 -0.96 -4.80
N ASP A 179 8.27 -1.51 -3.80
CA ASP A 179 7.99 -2.95 -3.71
C ASP A 179 6.57 -3.36 -4.14
N GLY A 180 5.83 -2.50 -4.84
CA GLY A 180 4.50 -2.81 -5.37
C GLY A 180 3.41 -1.81 -4.97
N TRP A 181 2.15 -2.26 -4.88
CA TRP A 181 1.00 -1.37 -4.97
C TRP A 181 -0.15 -1.72 -4.02
N LEU A 182 -0.75 -0.70 -3.42
CA LEU A 182 -2.15 -0.74 -3.01
C LEU A 182 -3.04 -0.31 -4.19
N LEU A 183 -4.00 -1.15 -4.56
CA LEU A 183 -5.06 -0.84 -5.52
C LEU A 183 -6.30 -0.38 -4.76
N ASN A 184 -6.65 0.90 -4.87
CA ASN A 184 -7.83 1.45 -4.21
C ASN A 184 -8.79 2.07 -5.23
N ILE A 185 -9.82 1.32 -5.64
CA ILE A 185 -10.79 1.79 -6.63
C ILE A 185 -12.05 2.28 -5.90
N GLU A 186 -12.15 3.58 -5.66
CA GLU A 186 -13.20 4.26 -4.87
C GLU A 186 -14.26 4.92 -5.77
N ASN A 187 -14.63 4.22 -6.87
CA ASN A 187 -15.72 4.58 -7.75
C ASN A 187 -16.33 3.32 -8.39
N ALA A 188 -17.57 3.40 -8.86
CA ALA A 188 -18.17 2.33 -9.64
C ALA A 188 -17.43 2.14 -10.97
N VAL A 189 -17.37 0.89 -11.44
CA VAL A 189 -16.71 0.51 -12.70
C VAL A 189 -17.68 -0.30 -13.56
N GLU A 190 -18.23 0.31 -14.61
CA GLU A 190 -19.21 -0.33 -15.49
C GLU A 190 -18.62 -1.55 -16.21
N LYS A 191 -17.35 -1.45 -16.61
CA LYS A 191 -16.62 -2.52 -17.32
C LYS A 191 -15.82 -3.38 -16.33
N TYR A 192 -16.48 -3.89 -15.31
CA TYR A 192 -15.86 -4.63 -14.22
C TYR A 192 -15.10 -5.89 -14.65
N GLU A 193 -15.46 -6.52 -15.78
CA GLU A 193 -14.66 -7.64 -16.31
C GLU A 193 -13.26 -7.20 -16.77
N LEU A 194 -13.10 -5.97 -17.28
CA LEU A 194 -11.78 -5.42 -17.59
C LEU A 194 -11.00 -5.03 -16.33
N LEU A 195 -11.68 -4.61 -15.26
CA LEU A 195 -11.05 -4.42 -13.95
C LEU A 195 -10.53 -5.74 -13.40
N LYS A 196 -11.31 -6.82 -13.51
CA LYS A 196 -10.90 -8.17 -13.10
C LYS A 196 -9.70 -8.66 -13.90
N GLU A 197 -9.73 -8.49 -15.24
CA GLU A 197 -8.59 -8.79 -16.11
C GLU A 197 -7.36 -7.94 -15.75
N PHE A 198 -7.57 -6.65 -15.43
CA PHE A 198 -6.51 -5.75 -15.00
C PHE A 198 -5.82 -6.23 -13.73
N VAL A 199 -6.55 -6.59 -12.67
CA VAL A 199 -5.90 -7.00 -11.40
C VAL A 199 -5.04 -8.24 -11.59
N VAL A 200 -5.53 -9.25 -12.32
CA VAL A 200 -4.74 -10.46 -12.64
C VAL A 200 -3.50 -10.08 -13.45
N TYR A 201 -3.71 -9.37 -14.57
CA TYR A 201 -2.63 -9.04 -15.50
C TYR A 201 -1.57 -8.12 -14.86
N PHE A 202 -2.02 -7.16 -14.06
CA PHE A 202 -1.15 -6.22 -13.36
C PHE A 202 -0.32 -6.91 -12.28
N THR A 203 -0.93 -7.80 -11.50
CA THR A 203 -0.21 -8.60 -10.50
C THR A 203 0.88 -9.47 -11.16
N ASP A 204 0.54 -10.15 -12.27
CA ASP A 204 1.51 -10.94 -13.04
C ASP A 204 2.69 -10.07 -13.53
N LEU A 205 2.43 -8.85 -14.02
CA LEU A 205 3.47 -7.93 -14.48
C LEU A 205 4.39 -7.47 -13.33
N VAL A 206 3.81 -7.11 -12.19
CA VAL A 206 4.55 -6.64 -11.01
C VAL A 206 5.44 -7.77 -10.45
N HIS A 207 4.97 -9.02 -10.46
CA HIS A 207 5.75 -10.19 -10.05
C HIS A 207 6.78 -10.66 -11.08
N ALA A 208 6.50 -10.47 -12.37
CA ALA A 208 7.45 -10.78 -13.44
C ALA A 208 8.71 -9.93 -13.34
N GLU A 209 8.59 -8.67 -12.91
CA GLU A 209 9.73 -7.81 -12.62
C GLU A 209 10.47 -8.26 -11.36
N ASN A 210 9.76 -8.48 -10.25
CA ASN A 210 10.34 -9.02 -9.03
C ASN A 210 9.29 -9.82 -8.25
N LYS A 211 9.55 -11.11 -8.03
CA LYS A 211 8.66 -12.02 -7.27
C LYS A 211 8.47 -11.61 -5.80
N GLY A 212 9.32 -10.72 -5.28
CA GLY A 212 9.19 -10.15 -3.95
C GLY A 212 8.18 -9.01 -3.85
N ASN A 213 7.77 -8.41 -4.97
CA ASN A 213 6.81 -7.32 -5.00
C ASN A 213 5.42 -7.78 -4.54
N VAL A 214 4.60 -6.85 -4.06
CA VAL A 214 3.29 -7.12 -3.46
C VAL A 214 2.22 -6.22 -4.07
N VAL A 215 1.10 -6.80 -4.46
CA VAL A 215 -0.12 -6.09 -4.87
C VAL A 215 -1.24 -6.41 -3.88
N ILE A 216 -1.79 -5.36 -3.27
CA ILE A 216 -2.87 -5.45 -2.27
C ILE A 216 -4.11 -4.77 -2.81
N TRP A 217 -5.24 -5.45 -2.73
CA TRP A 217 -6.55 -4.89 -3.07
C TRP A 217 -7.18 -4.21 -1.85
N TYR A 218 -7.71 -2.99 -1.97
CA TYR A 218 -8.56 -2.41 -0.93
C TYR A 218 -10.00 -2.90 -1.09
N ASP A 219 -10.70 -3.20 0.01
CA ASP A 219 -12.09 -3.66 0.03
C ASP A 219 -13.07 -2.55 -0.40
N SER A 220 -13.13 -2.23 -1.69
CA SER A 220 -13.95 -1.16 -2.26
C SER A 220 -15.01 -1.66 -3.25
N VAL A 221 -14.63 -1.91 -4.51
CA VAL A 221 -15.54 -2.39 -5.57
C VAL A 221 -15.77 -3.89 -5.46
N THR A 222 -17.01 -4.29 -5.68
CA THR A 222 -17.41 -5.70 -5.75
C THR A 222 -17.05 -6.33 -7.09
N ASP A 223 -17.19 -7.65 -7.21
CA ASP A 223 -17.00 -8.45 -8.43
C ASP A 223 -17.96 -8.07 -9.58
N LYS A 224 -18.94 -7.20 -9.30
CA LYS A 224 -19.87 -6.58 -10.26
C LYS A 224 -19.57 -5.11 -10.56
N GLY A 225 -18.49 -4.56 -10.02
CA GLY A 225 -18.08 -3.17 -10.25
C GLY A 225 -18.85 -2.13 -9.43
N GLU A 226 -19.65 -2.55 -8.45
CA GLU A 226 -20.35 -1.65 -7.54
C GLU A 226 -19.42 -1.22 -6.41
N LEU A 227 -19.26 0.09 -6.17
CA LEU A 227 -18.54 0.60 -5.01
C LEU A 227 -19.33 0.29 -3.74
N LYS A 228 -18.89 -0.71 -2.98
CA LYS A 228 -19.53 -1.13 -1.73
C LYS A 228 -18.52 -1.87 -0.86
N TRP A 229 -18.03 -1.21 0.19
CA TRP A 229 -17.15 -1.82 1.18
C TRP A 229 -17.88 -2.94 1.93
N GLN A 230 -17.29 -4.14 2.00
CA GLN A 230 -17.89 -5.29 2.67
C GLN A 230 -17.55 -5.33 4.16
N ASN A 231 -16.40 -4.76 4.54
CA ASN A 231 -15.77 -4.85 5.86
C ASN A 231 -15.42 -6.29 6.26
N GLU A 232 -15.32 -7.18 5.28
CA GLU A 232 -15.00 -8.60 5.42
C GLU A 232 -14.52 -9.16 4.08
N LEU A 233 -13.80 -10.28 4.10
CA LEU A 233 -13.60 -11.08 2.91
C LEU A 233 -14.83 -11.98 2.68
N ASN A 234 -15.51 -11.82 1.55
CA ASN A 234 -16.66 -12.64 1.16
C ASN A 234 -16.74 -12.83 -0.36
N GLU A 235 -17.79 -13.48 -0.85
CA GLU A 235 -17.94 -13.80 -2.29
C GLU A 235 -17.85 -12.58 -3.22
N LYS A 236 -18.18 -11.38 -2.74
CA LYS A 236 -18.23 -10.16 -3.56
C LYS A 236 -16.86 -9.53 -3.78
N ASN A 237 -15.86 -9.80 -2.96
CA ASN A 237 -14.49 -9.27 -3.12
C ASN A 237 -13.44 -10.38 -3.22
N ARG A 238 -13.84 -11.65 -3.01
CA ARG A 238 -12.95 -12.83 -3.08
C ARG A 238 -12.22 -12.96 -4.41
N PHE A 239 -12.83 -12.60 -5.52
CA PHE A 239 -12.15 -12.62 -6.82
C PHE A 239 -10.86 -11.77 -6.78
N PHE A 240 -10.92 -10.55 -6.24
CA PHE A 240 -9.78 -9.67 -6.20
C PHE A 240 -8.72 -10.16 -5.22
N PHE A 241 -9.13 -10.69 -4.06
CA PHE A 241 -8.23 -11.32 -3.11
C PHE A 241 -7.47 -12.52 -3.72
N ASP A 242 -8.17 -13.37 -4.46
CA ASP A 242 -7.56 -14.52 -5.14
C ASP A 242 -6.68 -14.10 -6.35
N ALA A 243 -6.91 -12.91 -6.90
CA ALA A 243 -6.16 -12.36 -8.04
C ALA A 243 -4.88 -11.61 -7.67
N CYS A 244 -4.63 -11.32 -6.39
CA CYS A 244 -3.45 -10.60 -5.91
C CYS A 244 -2.92 -11.14 -4.58
N ASP A 245 -1.92 -10.47 -3.98
CA ASP A 245 -1.19 -10.98 -2.81
C ASP A 245 -1.98 -10.85 -1.51
N GLY A 246 -2.96 -9.94 -1.43
CA GLY A 246 -3.77 -9.79 -0.23
C GLY A 246 -4.89 -8.76 -0.38
N ILE A 247 -5.70 -8.63 0.66
CA ILE A 247 -6.79 -7.66 0.73
C ILE A 247 -6.68 -6.81 1.99
N PHE A 248 -6.88 -5.50 1.86
CA PHE A 248 -6.99 -4.57 2.95
C PHE A 248 -8.47 -4.21 3.16
N LEU A 249 -9.06 -4.77 4.22
CA LEU A 249 -10.47 -4.62 4.54
C LEU A 249 -10.79 -3.22 5.02
N ASN A 250 -12.00 -2.74 4.72
CA ASN A 250 -12.50 -1.50 5.26
C ASN A 250 -12.68 -1.58 6.79
N TYR A 251 -12.64 -0.43 7.46
CA TYR A 251 -12.48 -0.31 8.92
C TYR A 251 -13.79 -0.39 9.75
N SER A 252 -14.95 -0.58 9.11
CA SER A 252 -16.25 -0.69 9.80
C SER A 252 -16.73 -2.13 9.96
N TRP A 253 -15.81 -3.02 10.33
CA TRP A 253 -16.08 -4.44 10.54
C TRP A 253 -16.69 -4.73 11.92
N THR A 254 -17.25 -5.93 12.05
CA THR A 254 -17.78 -6.51 13.29
C THR A 254 -17.09 -7.85 13.57
N GLU A 255 -17.12 -8.33 14.81
CA GLU A 255 -16.52 -9.63 15.16
C GLU A 255 -17.08 -10.78 14.30
N LYS A 256 -18.38 -10.76 14.00
CA LYS A 256 -19.03 -11.74 13.11
C LYS A 256 -18.43 -11.74 11.70
N GLN A 257 -18.17 -10.55 11.16
CA GLN A 257 -17.54 -10.35 9.85
C GLN A 257 -16.09 -10.85 9.83
N LEU A 258 -15.35 -10.71 10.95
CA LEU A 258 -14.00 -11.25 11.07
C LEU A 258 -14.00 -12.79 11.12
N ILE A 259 -14.96 -13.41 11.82
CA ILE A 259 -15.12 -14.87 11.82
C ILE A 259 -15.36 -15.38 10.40
N ASN A 260 -16.31 -14.77 9.68
CA ASN A 260 -16.59 -15.11 8.29
C ASN A 260 -15.36 -14.91 7.39
N THR A 261 -14.63 -13.81 7.57
CA THR A 261 -13.37 -13.53 6.86
C THR A 261 -12.36 -14.66 7.02
N VAL A 262 -12.15 -15.16 8.24
CA VAL A 262 -11.21 -16.27 8.52
C VAL A 262 -11.67 -17.56 7.83
N GLU A 263 -12.97 -17.87 7.89
CA GLU A 263 -13.55 -19.05 7.22
C GLU A 263 -13.35 -19.00 5.70
N VAL A 264 -13.51 -17.82 5.09
CA VAL A 264 -13.34 -17.62 3.64
C VAL A 264 -11.87 -17.60 3.24
N ALA A 265 -11.00 -16.95 4.01
CA ALA A 265 -9.56 -16.81 3.72
C ALA A 265 -8.79 -18.13 3.83
N LYS A 266 -9.24 -19.06 4.69
CA LYS A 266 -8.63 -20.37 4.90
C LYS A 266 -7.12 -20.24 5.20
N HIS A 267 -6.27 -20.84 4.37
CA HIS A 267 -4.82 -20.84 4.52
C HIS A 267 -4.16 -19.49 4.19
N ARG A 268 -4.91 -18.53 3.62
CA ARG A 268 -4.45 -17.17 3.31
C ARG A 268 -4.94 -16.13 4.32
N ASN A 269 -5.29 -16.55 5.54
CA ASN A 269 -5.74 -15.65 6.60
C ASN A 269 -4.71 -14.54 6.93
N HIS A 270 -3.40 -14.80 6.78
CA HIS A 270 -2.34 -13.79 6.97
C HIS A 270 -2.14 -12.84 5.77
N ASP A 271 -2.92 -13.01 4.70
CA ASP A 271 -2.96 -12.11 3.54
C ASP A 271 -4.18 -11.17 3.61
N VAL A 272 -4.96 -11.24 4.69
CA VAL A 272 -6.06 -10.32 4.99
C VAL A 272 -5.60 -9.31 6.03
N PHE A 273 -5.55 -8.04 5.65
CA PHE A 273 -5.24 -6.92 6.52
C PHE A 273 -6.56 -6.29 6.98
N VAL A 274 -6.81 -6.28 8.29
CA VAL A 274 -8.07 -5.76 8.86
C VAL A 274 -7.92 -4.24 9.09
N GLY A 275 -8.78 -3.44 8.46
CA GLY A 275 -8.76 -1.99 8.54
C GLY A 275 -8.94 -1.45 9.95
N ILE A 276 -8.04 -0.56 10.36
CA ILE A 276 -8.13 0.20 11.60
C ILE A 276 -8.02 1.68 11.24
N ASP A 277 -9.13 2.41 11.31
CA ASP A 277 -9.11 3.86 11.10
C ASP A 277 -8.71 4.58 12.38
N VAL A 278 -7.43 4.95 12.44
CA VAL A 278 -6.84 5.68 13.57
C VAL A 278 -7.50 7.04 13.82
N PHE A 279 -8.16 7.62 12.81
CA PHE A 279 -8.93 8.87 12.97
C PHE A 279 -10.27 8.66 13.68
N GLY A 280 -10.76 7.42 13.80
CA GLY A 280 -11.95 7.06 14.56
C GLY A 280 -13.28 7.21 13.83
N ARG A 281 -13.30 7.20 12.50
CA ARG A 281 -14.56 7.27 11.73
C ARG A 281 -15.17 5.87 11.66
N ASN A 282 -16.25 5.64 12.42
CA ASN A 282 -17.01 4.38 12.39
C ASN A 282 -16.17 3.11 12.61
N MET A 283 -15.06 3.23 13.35
CA MET A 283 -14.19 2.11 13.73
C MET A 283 -14.69 1.45 15.02
N PHE A 284 -14.59 0.13 15.10
CA PHE A 284 -14.73 -0.60 16.37
C PHE A 284 -13.84 0.04 17.45
N GLY A 285 -14.40 0.32 18.64
CA GLY A 285 -13.66 0.98 19.72
C GLY A 285 -13.44 2.50 19.58
N GLY A 286 -13.79 3.11 18.43
CA GLY A 286 -13.84 4.58 18.24
C GLY A 286 -12.54 5.27 17.81
N GLY A 287 -11.49 4.51 17.46
CA GLY A 287 -10.19 5.02 17.00
C GLY A 287 -9.48 5.97 17.98
N MET A 288 -8.63 6.86 17.47
CA MET A 288 -7.80 7.78 18.26
C MET A 288 -7.00 7.01 19.34
N PHE A 289 -7.02 7.46 20.60
CA PHE A 289 -6.39 6.75 21.72
C PHE A 289 -7.05 5.40 22.07
N ASN A 290 -8.21 5.08 21.50
CA ASN A 290 -8.87 3.78 21.67
C ASN A 290 -8.52 2.78 20.56
N THR A 291 -7.62 3.12 19.63
CA THR A 291 -7.23 2.26 18.51
C THR A 291 -6.77 0.88 18.95
N TYR A 292 -6.12 0.77 20.12
CA TYR A 292 -5.67 -0.50 20.69
C TYR A 292 -6.80 -1.50 20.96
N LYS A 293 -8.08 -1.07 20.98
CA LYS A 293 -9.23 -1.96 21.17
C LYS A 293 -9.62 -2.75 19.94
N GLY A 294 -9.18 -2.32 18.75
CA GLY A 294 -9.45 -3.01 17.49
C GLY A 294 -8.25 -3.78 16.93
N GLY A 295 -7.07 -3.66 17.56
CA GLY A 295 -5.84 -4.36 17.18
C GLY A 295 -5.56 -5.59 18.02
#